data_AF-A0A3N5F7T4-F1
#
_entry.id   AF-A0A3N5F7T4-F1
#
_cell.length_a   1.000
_cell.length_b   1.000
_cell.length_c   1.000
_cell.angle_alpha   90.00
_cell.angle_beta   90.00
_cell.angle_gamma   90.00
#
_symmetry.space_group_name_H-M   'P 1'
#
loop_
_entity.id
_entity.type
_entity.pdbx_description
1 polymer ?
#
loop_
_entity_poly.entity_id
_entity_poly.type
_entity_poly.pdbx_seq_one_letter_code
_entity_poly.pdbx_strand_id
1 'polypeptide(L)' 'MKDPIVEEVRKHRKEHTEKFRGELTEICADLRRVQKNSGHEIVRLAPKRIEPANKPHGTMRSRVR' A
#
# COMPACT_ATOMS: atom_id res chain seq x y z
N MET A 1 -27.73 -17.77 9.93
CA MET A 1 -27.51 -18.32 8.58
C MET A 1 -26.05 -18.13 8.24
N LYS A 2 -25.31 -19.20 7.95
CA LYS A 2 -23.91 -19.09 7.51
C LYS A 2 -23.90 -18.86 6.01
N ASP A 3 -23.26 -17.80 5.57
CA ASP A 3 -23.13 -17.47 4.16
C ASP A 3 -22.02 -18.33 3.54
N PRO A 4 -22.30 -19.11 2.49
CA PRO A 4 -21.31 -19.97 1.83
C PRO A 4 -20.11 -19.18 1.28
N ILE A 5 -20.29 -17.94 0.83
CA ILE A 5 -19.21 -17.09 0.31
C ILE A 5 -18.27 -16.67 1.44
N VAL A 6 -18.84 -16.35 2.61
CA VAL A 6 -18.05 -15.93 3.78
C VAL A 6 -17.21 -17.09 4.34
N GLU A 7 -17.74 -18.32 4.34
CA GLU A 7 -16.99 -19.51 4.76
C GLU A 7 -15.83 -19.82 3.81
N GLU A 8 -16.01 -19.64 2.51
CA GLU A 8 -14.93 -19.78 1.51
C GLU A 8 -13.80 -18.76 1.75
N VAL A 9 -14.15 -17.48 1.93
CA VAL A 9 -13.16 -16.42 2.24
C VAL A 9 -12.43 -16.72 3.55
N ARG A 10 -13.14 -17.22 4.57
CA ARG A 10 -12.53 -17.60 5.86
C ARG A 10 -11.57 -18.78 5.70
N LYS A 11 -11.94 -19.79 4.91
CA LYS A 11 -11.08 -20.93 4.60
C LYS A 11 -9.78 -20.48 3.95
N HIS A 12 -9.85 -19.64 2.92
CA HIS A 12 -8.65 -19.14 2.23
C HIS A 12 -7.78 -18.25 3.12
N ARG A 13 -8.38 -17.40 3.97
CA ARG A 13 -7.64 -16.63 4.97
C ARG A 13 -6.91 -17.54 5.95
N LYS A 14 -7.57 -18.60 6.43
CA LYS A 14 -6.99 -19.54 7.38
C LYS A 14 -5.83 -20.32 6.74
N GLU A 15 -6.01 -20.84 5.54
CA GLU A 15 -4.97 -21.53 4.77
C GLU A 15 -3.74 -20.64 4.52
N HIS A 16 -3.95 -19.36 4.22
CA HIS A 16 -2.85 -18.40 4.05
C HIS A 16 -2.12 -18.13 5.36
N THR A 17 -2.84 -17.93 6.47
CA THR A 17 -2.23 -17.72 7.79
C THR A 17 -1.44 -18.95 8.26
N GLU A 18 -1.95 -20.16 8.01
CA GLU A 18 -1.28 -21.43 8.34
C GLU A 18 0.04 -21.61 7.59
N LYS A 19 0.15 -21.14 6.34
CA LYS A 19 1.40 -21.15 5.56
C LYS A 19 2.54 -20.38 6.22
N PHE A 20 2.22 -19.36 7.02
CA PHE A 20 3.19 -18.53 7.74
C PHE A 20 3.10 -18.70 9.25
N ARG A 21 2.38 -19.74 9.72
CA ARG A 21 2.17 -20.06 11.14
C ARG A 21 1.64 -18.89 11.99
N GLY A 22 1.04 -17.87 11.36
CA GLY A 22 0.65 -16.62 12.02
C GLY A 22 1.81 -15.71 12.43
N GLU A 23 3.05 -16.04 12.06
CA GLU A 23 4.26 -15.30 12.39
C GLU A 23 4.55 -14.23 11.32
N LEU A 24 4.45 -12.96 11.72
CA LEU A 24 4.76 -11.83 10.83
C LEU A 24 6.22 -11.89 10.32
N THR A 25 7.10 -12.47 11.13
CA THR A 25 8.53 -12.65 10.80
C THR A 25 8.73 -13.54 9.59
N GLU A 26 7.97 -14.64 9.47
CA GLU A 26 8.00 -15.57 8.33
C GLU A 26 7.49 -14.91 7.05
N ILE A 27 6.39 -14.13 7.15
CA ILE A 27 5.86 -13.34 6.02
C ILE A 27 6.92 -12.38 5.49
N CYS A 28 7.55 -11.61 6.37
CA CYS A 28 8.59 -10.67 5.96
C CYS A 28 9.82 -11.38 5.36
N ALA A 29 10.17 -12.57 5.85
CA ALA A 29 11.28 -13.35 5.30
C ALA A 29 10.97 -13.85 3.88
N ASP A 30 9.75 -14.32 3.64
CA ASP A 30 9.31 -14.76 2.32
C ASP A 30 9.29 -13.61 1.31
N LEU A 31 8.73 -12.46 1.69
CA LEU A 31 8.73 -11.25 0.86
C LEU A 31 10.14 -10.82 0.47
N ARG A 32 11.10 -10.86 1.41
CA ARG A 32 12.52 -10.58 1.13
C ARG A 32 13.14 -11.61 0.18
N ARG A 33 12.74 -12.88 0.26
CA ARG A 33 13.20 -13.94 -0.64
C ARG A 33 12.68 -13.73 -2.06
N VAL A 34 11.39 -13.46 -2.20
CA VAL A 34 10.77 -13.10 -3.49
C VAL A 34 11.45 -11.89 -4.10
N GLN A 35 11.70 -10.87 -3.28
CA GLN A 35 12.39 -9.65 -3.71
C GLN A 35 13.80 -9.95 -4.25
N LYS A 36 14.59 -10.77 -3.56
CA LYS A 36 15.92 -11.22 -4.04
C LYS A 36 15.85 -12.00 -5.35
N ASN A 37 14.84 -12.85 -5.50
CA ASN A 37 14.68 -13.70 -6.68
C ASN A 37 14.11 -12.96 -7.90
N SER A 38 13.50 -11.79 -7.69
CA SER A 38 12.86 -11.02 -8.77
C SER A 38 13.85 -10.44 -9.80
N GLY A 39 15.14 -10.35 -9.46
CA GLY A 39 16.16 -9.74 -10.30
C GLY A 39 15.99 -8.22 -10.49
N HIS A 40 15.01 -7.60 -9.82
CA HIS A 40 14.77 -6.16 -9.87
C HIS A 40 15.68 -5.40 -8.90
N GLU A 41 16.14 -4.22 -9.32
CA GLU A 41 16.89 -3.33 -8.46
C GLU A 41 15.99 -2.72 -7.38
N ILE A 42 16.40 -2.83 -6.12
CA ILE A 42 15.69 -2.27 -4.98
C ILE A 42 16.22 -0.86 -4.73
N VAL A 43 15.48 0.16 -5.15
CA VAL A 43 15.85 1.56 -4.93
C VAL A 43 15.10 2.17 -3.74
N ARG A 44 15.81 2.94 -2.90
CA ARG A 44 15.21 3.77 -1.86
C ARG A 44 15.07 5.19 -2.38
N LEU A 45 13.86 5.53 -2.83
CA LEU A 45 13.56 6.90 -3.27
C LEU A 45 13.38 7.82 -2.06
N ALA A 46 13.87 9.04 -2.18
CA ALA A 46 13.61 10.07 -1.18
C ALA A 46 12.10 10.39 -1.11
N PRO A 47 11.56 10.76 0.06
CA PRO A 47 10.17 11.16 0.19
C PRO A 47 9.83 12.32 -0.76
N LYS A 48 8.70 12.22 -1.49
CA LYS A 48 8.20 13.32 -2.31
C LYS A 48 7.73 14.45 -1.39
N ARG A 49 8.34 15.63 -1.49
CA ARG A 49 7.89 16.81 -0.76
C ARG A 49 6.55 17.28 -1.32
N ILE A 50 5.57 17.47 -0.45
CA ILE A 50 4.30 18.09 -0.81
C ILE A 50 4.55 19.61 -0.78
N GLU A 51 4.39 20.29 -1.92
CA GLU A 51 4.42 21.74 -1.91
C GLU A 51 3.16 22.27 -1.21
N PRO A 52 3.29 23.31 -0.37
CA PRO A 52 2.14 23.87 0.33
C PRO A 52 1.13 24.39 -0.70
N ALA A 53 -0.13 23.98 -0.57
CA ALA A 53 -1.25 24.46 -1.38
C ALA A 53 -1.57 25.92 -1.01
N ASN A 54 -0.74 26.86 -1.46
CA ASN A 54 -1.08 28.27 -1.35
C ASN A 54 -0.66 29.03 -2.61
N LYS A 55 -1.52 28.96 -3.63
CA LYS A 55 -1.61 30.00 -4.64
C LYS A 55 -2.97 30.67 -4.42
N PRO A 56 -3.05 31.94 -3.99
CA PRO A 56 -4.32 32.63 -4.01
C PRO A 56 -4.73 32.77 -5.48
N HIS A 57 -5.86 32.18 -5.84
CA HIS A 57 -6.48 32.37 -7.15
C HIS A 57 -6.70 33.88 -7.34
N GLY A 58 -6.13 34.43 -8.42
CA GLY A 58 -6.03 35.87 -8.65
C GLY A 58 -7.39 36.57 -8.55
N THR A 59 -7.51 37.54 -7.65
CA THR A 59 -8.63 38.48 -7.69
C THR A 59 -8.31 39.55 -8.71
N MET A 60 -8.96 39.47 -9.88
CA MET A 60 -9.05 40.61 -10.80
C MET A 60 -9.75 41.75 -10.07
N ARG A 61 -8.98 42.75 -9.60
CA ARG A 61 -9.56 44.06 -9.28
C ARG A 61 -9.62 44.88 -10.56
N SER A 62 -10.84 45.13 -11.02
CA SER A 62 -11.15 46.10 -12.06
C SER A 62 -10.58 47.47 -11.70
N ARG A 63 -9.78 48.03 -12.61
CA ARG A 63 -9.36 49.43 -12.53
C ARG A 63 -10.40 50.25 -13.28
N VAL A 64 -11.36 50.83 -12.55
CA VAL A 64 -12.24 51.88 -13.10
C VAL A 64 -11.38 53.12 -13.32
N ARG A 65 -11.50 53.71 -14.50
CA ARG A 65 -10.73 54.85 -15.00
C ARG A 65 -11.33 56.16 -14.52
#